data_AF-A0A355G1R6-F1
#
_entry.id   AF-A0A355G1R6-F1
#
_cell.length_a   1.000
_cell.length_b   1.000
_cell.length_c   1.000
_cell.angle_alpha   90.00
_cell.angle_beta   90.00
_cell.angle_gamma   90.00
#
_symmetry.space_group_name_H-M   'P 1'
#
loop_
_entity.id
_entity.type
_entity.pdbx_description
1 polymer ?
#
loop_
_entity_poly.entity_id
_entity_poly.type
_entity_poly.pdbx_seq_one_letter_code
_entity_poly.pdbx_strand_id
1 'polypeptide(L)'
;LPDSIVTPFYTYPLSEYNEDAKSRFNRTIPCEELLKDYGEERVFCFNYAPFGSIEKLTDKLNDYINNIQDKYFPGQKVILVPMSMGAATVSNYLYKYGTQGDVAKVVSIVGCWDGSDVFADLLEGKYADNSPEIFYTQLISSLVADSGTSSLINILLHCCSKSTLTPLLKNVVKALCDEVILKSPTMLALVPSDRYDDIRKNYLTRPGYEDVLKEADEYHEAQSAVKTTLKNLNQNYGTEFYFVAGYDLAFGEVTTDYAFFKCFASSPTTNSDEIIQIGSTAPGTTSVTANKQFSQSYLEAAERAGTAKYISPDKSIDVSTCIFPDHCWVFCKQKHELERNNVALQIALGIARGELKDINTNSAAYPQFNEGRNLGKYEDNYSKKVKAIIADEAVDANNPGVKYSDTLGSNYASIKAEAVTLLAEGEKMVATTVIDMDKDNATIEKFRVFCEKVDVLINGEPEADKTGPVLTKINQFIYSITGPKGIPDLFK
;
A
#
# COMPACT_ATOMS: atom_id res chain seq x y z
N LEU A 1 0.28 12.64 -21.68
CA LEU A 1 0.58 11.61 -20.64
C LEU A 1 -0.67 11.20 -19.87
N PRO A 2 -1.54 12.12 -19.38
CA PRO A 2 -2.80 11.72 -18.73
C PRO A 2 -3.77 11.00 -19.68
N ASP A 3 -3.97 11.51 -20.90
CA ASP A 3 -4.97 10.99 -21.85
C ASP A 3 -4.59 9.67 -22.55
N SER A 4 -3.36 9.19 -22.35
CA SER A 4 -2.85 7.95 -22.98
C SER A 4 -2.94 6.72 -22.07
N ILE A 5 -3.32 6.88 -20.81
CA ILE A 5 -3.48 5.75 -19.88
C ILE A 5 -4.89 5.20 -20.04
N VAL A 6 -5.02 4.09 -20.77
CA VAL A 6 -6.29 3.37 -20.90
C VAL A 6 -6.49 2.49 -19.67
N THR A 7 -7.32 2.95 -18.73
CA THR A 7 -7.77 2.13 -17.61
C THR A 7 -8.99 1.31 -18.03
N PRO A 8 -8.94 -0.04 -17.97
CA PRO A 8 -10.10 -0.87 -18.28
C PRO A 8 -11.27 -0.54 -17.35
N PHE A 9 -12.45 -0.33 -17.93
CA PHE A 9 -13.65 0.06 -17.20
C PHE A 9 -14.78 -0.94 -17.47
N TYR A 10 -15.29 -1.57 -16.41
CA TYR A 10 -16.29 -2.64 -16.50
C TYR A 10 -17.55 -2.23 -15.73
N THR A 11 -18.71 -2.29 -16.39
CA THR A 11 -20.04 -1.93 -15.84
C THR A 11 -20.89 -3.16 -15.52
N TYR A 12 -20.24 -4.30 -15.31
CA TYR A 12 -20.82 -5.60 -15.05
C TYR A 12 -20.05 -6.31 -13.95
N PRO A 13 -20.66 -7.28 -13.25
CA PRO A 13 -20.05 -7.91 -12.08
C PRO A 13 -18.82 -8.74 -12.44
N LEU A 14 -18.02 -9.04 -11.43
CA LEU A 14 -16.82 -9.85 -11.53
C LEU A 14 -17.09 -11.25 -12.11
N SER A 15 -18.27 -11.82 -11.88
CA SER A 15 -18.70 -13.10 -12.46
C SER A 15 -18.80 -13.11 -13.99
N GLU A 16 -18.89 -11.93 -14.61
CA GLU A 16 -18.97 -11.75 -16.07
C GLU A 16 -17.61 -11.36 -16.68
N TYR A 17 -16.53 -11.31 -15.88
CA TYR A 17 -15.20 -11.01 -16.40
C TYR A 17 -14.68 -12.14 -17.27
N ASN A 18 -14.00 -11.80 -18.36
CA ASN A 18 -13.20 -12.77 -19.10
C ASN A 18 -11.93 -13.14 -18.32
N GLU A 19 -11.24 -14.20 -18.74
CA GLU A 19 -10.05 -14.72 -18.04
C GLU A 19 -8.96 -13.66 -17.81
N ASP A 20 -8.70 -12.80 -18.80
CA ASP A 20 -7.71 -11.73 -18.70
C ASP A 20 -8.10 -10.66 -17.66
N ALA A 21 -9.34 -10.18 -17.69
CA ALA A 21 -9.85 -9.21 -16.75
C ALA A 21 -9.88 -9.78 -15.33
N LYS A 22 -10.27 -11.05 -15.20
CA LYS A 22 -10.32 -11.79 -13.94
C LYS A 22 -8.92 -11.95 -13.35
N SER A 23 -7.96 -12.40 -14.16
CA SER A 23 -6.55 -12.53 -13.78
C SER A 23 -5.95 -11.20 -13.33
N ARG A 24 -6.26 -10.10 -14.01
CA ARG A 24 -5.83 -8.75 -13.60
C ARG A 24 -6.40 -8.35 -12.24
N PHE A 25 -7.70 -8.53 -12.02
CA PHE A 25 -8.35 -8.23 -10.73
C PHE A 25 -7.71 -9.03 -9.59
N ASN A 26 -7.59 -10.34 -9.78
CA ASN A 26 -7.04 -11.26 -8.80
C ASN A 26 -5.59 -10.96 -8.41
N ARG A 27 -4.76 -10.50 -9.36
CA ARG A 27 -3.38 -10.07 -9.08
C ARG A 27 -3.32 -8.80 -8.24
N THR A 28 -4.34 -7.94 -8.36
CA THR A 28 -4.44 -6.68 -7.60
C THR A 28 -5.11 -6.88 -6.25
N ILE A 29 -6.11 -7.76 -6.15
CA ILE A 29 -6.82 -8.06 -4.91
C ILE A 29 -6.97 -9.59 -4.82
N PRO A 30 -6.04 -10.29 -4.15
CA PRO A 30 -6.04 -11.76 -4.06
C PRO A 30 -7.11 -12.24 -3.08
N CYS A 31 -8.37 -12.22 -3.53
CA CYS A 31 -9.53 -12.53 -2.71
C CYS A 31 -10.41 -13.63 -3.30
N GLU A 32 -9.93 -14.38 -4.31
CA GLU A 32 -10.70 -15.39 -5.04
C GLU A 32 -11.37 -16.40 -4.11
N GLU A 33 -10.59 -16.98 -3.20
CA GLU A 33 -11.11 -17.97 -2.26
C GLU A 33 -12.18 -17.35 -1.33
N LEU A 34 -12.01 -16.09 -0.94
CA LEU A 34 -12.97 -15.39 -0.09
C LEU A 34 -14.25 -15.01 -0.85
N LEU A 35 -14.15 -14.80 -2.16
CA LEU A 35 -15.28 -14.43 -3.01
C LEU A 35 -16.13 -15.63 -3.44
N LYS A 36 -15.58 -16.87 -3.45
CA LYS A 36 -16.35 -18.09 -3.74
C LYS A 36 -17.60 -18.22 -2.88
N ASP A 37 -17.50 -17.87 -1.60
CA ASP A 37 -18.63 -17.94 -0.66
C ASP A 37 -19.52 -16.68 -0.69
N TYR A 38 -18.98 -15.53 -1.11
CA TYR A 38 -19.73 -14.26 -1.13
C TYR A 38 -20.61 -14.10 -2.38
N GLY A 39 -20.14 -14.63 -3.52
CA GLY A 39 -20.77 -14.45 -4.82
C GLY A 39 -20.14 -13.32 -5.62
N GLU A 40 -19.44 -13.66 -6.70
CA GLU A 40 -18.78 -12.72 -7.60
C GLU A 40 -19.78 -11.86 -8.41
N GLU A 41 -21.03 -12.32 -8.51
CA GLU A 41 -22.12 -11.58 -9.16
C GLU A 41 -22.52 -10.30 -8.42
N ARG A 42 -22.03 -10.13 -7.19
CA ARG A 42 -22.28 -8.97 -6.32
C ARG A 42 -21.08 -8.04 -6.20
N VAL A 43 -19.98 -8.35 -6.87
CA VAL A 43 -18.71 -7.63 -6.76
C VAL A 43 -18.48 -6.84 -8.04
N PHE A 44 -18.31 -5.53 -7.90
CA PHE A 44 -18.07 -4.60 -9.01
C PHE A 44 -16.79 -3.82 -8.74
N CYS A 45 -16.04 -3.51 -9.79
CA CYS A 45 -14.78 -2.79 -9.67
C CYS A 45 -14.84 -1.47 -10.45
N PHE A 46 -14.86 -0.37 -9.70
CA PHE A 46 -14.78 0.97 -10.28
C PHE A 46 -13.31 1.35 -10.52
N ASN A 47 -12.81 1.00 -11.70
CA ASN A 47 -11.46 1.37 -12.12
C ASN A 47 -11.43 2.80 -12.69
N TYR A 48 -10.37 3.54 -12.38
CA TYR A 48 -10.17 4.88 -12.91
C TYR A 48 -8.69 5.20 -13.13
N ALA A 49 -8.42 6.20 -13.98
CA ALA A 49 -7.06 6.70 -14.15
C ALA A 49 -6.69 7.56 -12.93
N PRO A 50 -5.49 7.39 -12.35
CA PRO A 50 -5.09 8.14 -11.17
C PRO A 50 -4.86 9.63 -11.45
N PHE A 51 -4.69 10.01 -12.73
CA PHE A 51 -4.47 11.39 -13.15
C PHE A 51 -5.70 11.94 -13.88
N GLY A 52 -6.19 13.11 -13.45
CA GLY A 52 -7.27 13.82 -14.11
C GLY A 52 -8.09 14.69 -13.18
N SER A 53 -9.33 14.94 -13.61
CA SER A 53 -10.33 15.73 -12.90
C SER A 53 -10.99 14.90 -11.78
N ILE A 54 -11.01 15.46 -10.57
CA ILE A 54 -11.65 14.84 -9.41
C ILE A 54 -13.17 15.02 -9.48
N GLU A 55 -13.65 16.13 -10.02
CA GLU A 55 -15.08 16.38 -10.23
C GLU A 55 -15.69 15.35 -11.18
N LYS A 56 -15.10 15.19 -12.37
CA LYS A 56 -15.56 14.21 -13.36
C LYS A 56 -15.50 12.78 -12.84
N LEU A 57 -14.46 12.46 -12.06
CA LEU A 57 -14.32 11.14 -11.44
C LEU A 57 -15.43 10.89 -10.43
N THR A 58 -15.79 11.90 -9.65
CA THR A 58 -16.86 11.84 -8.64
C THR A 58 -18.23 11.64 -9.28
N ASP A 59 -18.54 12.39 -10.34
CA ASP A 59 -19.78 12.24 -11.09
C ASP A 59 -19.86 10.88 -11.77
N LYS A 60 -18.75 10.42 -12.34
CA LYS A 60 -18.66 9.09 -12.94
C LYS A 60 -18.88 7.96 -11.92
N LEU A 61 -18.42 8.10 -10.68
CA LEU A 61 -18.68 7.13 -9.61
C LEU A 61 -20.17 7.11 -9.24
N ASN A 62 -20.81 8.29 -9.15
CA ASN A 62 -22.24 8.39 -8.90
C ASN A 62 -23.06 7.70 -10.00
N ASP A 63 -22.76 7.99 -11.26
CA ASP A 63 -23.42 7.35 -12.40
C ASP A 63 -23.19 5.84 -12.40
N TYR A 64 -21.99 5.39 -12.04
CA TYR A 64 -21.68 3.97 -11.95
C TYR A 64 -22.53 3.25 -10.92
N ILE A 65 -22.64 3.82 -9.72
CA ILE A 65 -23.44 3.27 -8.61
C ILE A 65 -24.92 3.18 -9.02
N ASN A 66 -25.49 4.28 -9.52
CA ASN A 66 -26.88 4.34 -9.96
C ASN A 66 -27.17 3.31 -11.07
N ASN A 67 -26.31 3.23 -12.09
CA ASN A 67 -26.48 2.26 -13.17
C ASN A 67 -26.42 0.80 -12.69
N ILE A 68 -25.58 0.48 -11.70
CA ILE A 68 -25.50 -0.88 -11.14
C ILE A 68 -26.74 -1.20 -10.31
N GLN A 69 -27.16 -0.28 -9.44
CA GLN A 69 -28.37 -0.46 -8.64
C GLN A 69 -29.59 -0.65 -9.56
N ASP A 70 -29.79 0.24 -10.54
CA ASP A 70 -30.93 0.16 -11.45
C ASP A 70 -30.95 -1.14 -12.26
N LYS A 71 -29.78 -1.58 -12.75
CA LYS A 71 -29.69 -2.75 -13.63
C LYS A 71 -29.73 -4.08 -12.89
N TYR A 72 -29.02 -4.20 -11.76
CA TYR A 72 -28.79 -5.49 -11.11
C TYR A 72 -29.45 -5.60 -9.72
N PHE A 73 -29.57 -4.50 -8.97
CA PHE A 73 -30.02 -4.52 -7.57
C PHE A 73 -30.99 -3.37 -7.22
N PRO A 74 -32.14 -3.25 -7.91
CA PRO A 74 -33.01 -2.08 -7.76
C PRO A 74 -33.52 -1.95 -6.31
N GLY A 75 -33.35 -0.75 -5.74
CA GLY A 75 -33.73 -0.43 -4.37
C GLY A 75 -32.79 -0.93 -3.28
N GLN A 76 -31.66 -1.57 -3.63
CA GLN A 76 -30.63 -1.93 -2.66
C GLN A 76 -29.57 -0.83 -2.55
N LYS A 77 -28.98 -0.69 -1.37
CA LYS A 77 -27.84 0.18 -1.13
C LYS A 77 -26.53 -0.55 -1.44
N VAL A 78 -25.51 0.19 -1.85
CA VAL A 78 -24.17 -0.35 -2.11
C VAL A 78 -23.29 -0.34 -0.86
N ILE A 79 -22.27 -1.20 -0.87
CA ILE A 79 -21.14 -1.18 0.05
C ILE A 79 -19.93 -0.70 -0.74
N LEU A 80 -19.33 0.41 -0.33
CA LEU A 80 -18.12 0.94 -0.95
C LEU A 80 -16.89 0.41 -0.22
N VAL A 81 -15.90 -0.08 -0.96
CA VAL A 81 -14.62 -0.56 -0.41
C VAL A 81 -13.47 0.25 -1.01
N PRO A 82 -13.29 1.53 -0.61
CA PRO A 82 -12.18 2.32 -1.10
C PRO A 82 -10.85 1.80 -0.56
N MET A 83 -9.85 1.71 -1.45
CA MET A 83 -8.48 1.36 -1.12
C MET A 83 -7.54 2.51 -1.47
N SER A 84 -6.62 2.88 -0.57
CA SER A 84 -5.63 3.94 -0.83
C SER A 84 -6.30 5.25 -1.31
N MET A 85 -5.83 5.84 -2.42
CA MET A 85 -6.41 7.03 -3.07
C MET A 85 -7.90 6.88 -3.43
N GLY A 86 -8.44 5.67 -3.50
CA GLY A 86 -9.88 5.45 -3.65
C GLY A 86 -10.71 6.14 -2.57
N ALA A 87 -10.17 6.31 -1.36
CA ALA A 87 -10.86 7.01 -0.29
C ALA A 87 -11.00 8.51 -0.54
N ALA A 88 -10.04 9.16 -1.21
CA ALA A 88 -10.16 10.56 -1.63
C ALA A 88 -11.34 10.74 -2.61
N THR A 89 -11.46 9.82 -3.58
CA THR A 89 -12.58 9.80 -4.52
C THR A 89 -13.92 9.57 -3.82
N VAL A 90 -13.98 8.58 -2.92
CA VAL A 90 -15.19 8.29 -2.14
C VAL A 90 -15.54 9.44 -1.19
N SER A 91 -14.56 10.11 -0.58
CA SER A 91 -14.77 11.27 0.28
C SER A 91 -15.51 12.39 -0.47
N ASN A 92 -15.05 12.73 -1.67
CA ASN A 92 -15.69 13.74 -2.51
C ASN A 92 -17.10 13.31 -2.96
N TYR A 93 -17.28 12.03 -3.31
CA TYR A 93 -18.60 11.46 -3.62
C TYR A 93 -19.57 11.56 -2.44
N LEU A 94 -19.14 11.18 -1.23
CA LEU A 94 -19.98 11.25 -0.03
C LEU A 94 -20.35 12.70 0.32
N TYR A 95 -19.42 13.64 0.11
CA TYR A 95 -19.68 15.07 0.30
C TYR A 95 -20.75 15.59 -0.68
N LYS A 96 -20.66 15.24 -1.97
CA LYS A 96 -21.57 15.74 -3.02
C LYS A 96 -22.91 14.99 -3.07
N TYR A 97 -22.89 13.68 -2.86
CA TYR A 97 -23.99 12.76 -3.17
C TYR A 97 -24.41 11.84 -2.02
N GLY A 98 -23.68 11.81 -0.91
CA GLY A 98 -23.97 10.86 0.19
C GLY A 98 -25.37 10.97 0.78
N THR A 99 -26.02 12.14 0.66
CA THR A 99 -27.40 12.38 1.13
C THR A 99 -28.48 11.75 0.25
N GLN A 100 -28.14 11.23 -0.93
CA GLN A 100 -29.05 10.40 -1.74
C GLN A 100 -29.40 9.09 -1.02
N GLY A 101 -28.52 8.63 -0.12
CA GLY A 101 -28.80 7.49 0.75
C GLY A 101 -28.49 6.13 0.12
N ASP A 102 -27.79 6.09 -1.02
CA ASP A 102 -27.45 4.88 -1.77
C ASP A 102 -26.37 4.01 -1.12
N VAL A 103 -25.65 4.53 -0.13
CA VAL A 103 -24.55 3.82 0.53
C VAL A 103 -24.98 3.28 1.88
N ALA A 104 -24.90 1.95 2.06
CA ALA A 104 -25.13 1.30 3.34
C ALA A 104 -23.86 1.35 4.21
N LYS A 105 -22.72 0.99 3.64
CA LYS A 105 -21.45 0.90 4.36
C LYS A 105 -20.29 1.42 3.52
N VAL A 106 -19.28 1.95 4.18
CA VAL A 106 -17.96 2.20 3.62
C VAL A 106 -16.94 1.42 4.43
N VAL A 107 -16.24 0.49 3.77
CA VAL A 107 -15.19 -0.33 4.36
C VAL A 107 -13.86 0.11 3.77
N SER A 108 -13.21 1.07 4.43
CA SER A 108 -11.97 1.68 3.97
C SER A 108 -10.77 0.82 4.31
N ILE A 109 -9.94 0.55 3.31
CA ILE A 109 -8.68 -0.20 3.46
C ILE A 109 -7.53 0.74 3.12
N VAL A 110 -6.67 1.06 4.11
CA VAL A 110 -5.55 2.02 3.99
C VAL A 110 -5.91 3.32 3.25
N GLY A 111 -7.12 3.83 3.46
CA GLY A 111 -7.71 4.88 2.64
C GLY A 111 -7.09 6.26 2.83
N CYS A 112 -6.78 6.99 1.76
CA CYS A 112 -6.33 8.38 1.82
C CYS A 112 -7.50 9.36 2.06
N TRP A 113 -7.90 9.56 3.32
CA TRP A 113 -9.03 10.47 3.65
C TRP A 113 -8.61 11.93 3.84
N ASP A 114 -7.37 12.17 4.28
CA ASP A 114 -6.81 13.51 4.55
C ASP A 114 -5.39 13.62 3.98
N GLY A 115 -5.17 13.07 2.77
CA GLY A 115 -3.89 13.15 2.09
C GLY A 115 -2.76 12.37 2.75
N SER A 116 -1.53 12.66 2.32
CA SER A 116 -0.30 12.15 2.88
C SER A 116 0.83 13.19 2.89
N ASP A 117 1.50 13.33 4.02
CA ASP A 117 2.56 14.34 4.22
C ASP A 117 3.71 14.23 3.22
N VAL A 118 4.01 13.00 2.77
CA VAL A 118 5.08 12.79 1.79
C VAL A 118 4.77 13.43 0.43
N PHE A 119 3.50 13.51 0.06
CA PHE A 119 3.08 14.16 -1.18
C PHE A 119 3.15 15.69 -1.07
N ALA A 120 2.87 16.26 0.11
CA ALA A 120 3.10 17.68 0.34
C ALA A 120 4.59 18.02 0.26
N ASP A 121 5.44 17.22 0.93
CA ASP A 121 6.89 17.41 0.88
C ASP A 121 7.47 17.23 -0.53
N LEU A 122 6.92 16.31 -1.32
CA LEU A 122 7.26 16.12 -2.73
C LEU A 122 7.02 17.40 -3.54
N LEU A 123 5.83 18.00 -3.42
CA LEU A 123 5.47 19.22 -4.14
C LEU A 123 6.28 20.43 -3.68
N GLU A 124 6.54 20.53 -2.38
CA GLU A 124 7.33 21.62 -1.79
C GLU A 124 8.84 21.44 -1.99
N GLY A 125 9.28 20.24 -2.38
CA GLY A 125 10.69 19.90 -2.44
C GLY A 125 11.37 19.90 -1.07
N LYS A 126 10.65 19.48 -0.02
CA LYS A 126 11.15 19.37 1.36
C LYS A 126 11.79 18.01 1.57
N TYR A 127 13.12 17.98 1.59
CA TYR A 127 13.88 16.75 1.69
C TYR A 127 14.43 16.52 3.10
N ALA A 128 14.54 15.26 3.51
CA ALA A 128 15.26 14.85 4.71
C ALA A 128 16.78 15.06 4.55
N ASP A 129 17.49 15.16 5.67
CA ASP A 129 18.95 15.38 5.70
C ASP A 129 19.73 14.27 4.99
N ASN A 130 19.26 13.03 5.07
CA ASN A 130 19.84 11.87 4.39
C ASN A 130 19.38 11.70 2.93
N SER A 131 18.55 12.61 2.39
CA SER A 131 18.05 12.51 1.02
C SER A 131 19.13 12.35 -0.06
N PRO A 132 20.31 13.00 0.01
CA PRO A 132 21.34 12.78 -1.01
C PRO A 132 21.71 11.30 -1.08
N GLU A 133 21.97 10.64 0.05
CA GLU A 133 22.36 9.23 0.08
C GLU A 133 21.32 8.32 -0.58
N ILE A 134 20.04 8.57 -0.35
CA ILE A 134 18.94 7.78 -0.92
C ILE A 134 18.81 8.03 -2.42
N PHE A 135 18.97 9.28 -2.88
CA PHE A 135 19.03 9.59 -4.31
C PHE A 135 20.13 8.80 -5.02
N TYR A 136 21.31 8.68 -4.41
CA TYR A 136 22.47 8.00 -5.00
C TYR A 136 22.41 6.47 -4.98
N THR A 137 21.74 5.88 -3.98
CA THR A 137 21.78 4.43 -3.75
C THR A 137 20.50 3.73 -4.22
N GLN A 138 19.36 4.40 -4.17
CA GLN A 138 18.04 3.78 -4.31
C GLN A 138 17.27 4.32 -5.51
N LEU A 139 17.13 5.65 -5.69
CA LEU A 139 16.30 6.20 -6.79
C LEU A 139 16.75 5.75 -8.19
N ILE A 140 18.05 5.79 -8.47
CA ILE A 140 18.59 5.41 -9.78
C ILE A 140 18.48 3.90 -10.00
N SER A 141 18.70 3.11 -8.94
CA SER A 141 18.54 1.66 -8.95
C SER A 141 17.10 1.25 -9.24
N SER A 142 16.11 2.02 -8.75
CA SER A 142 14.68 1.81 -9.02
C SER A 142 14.23 2.29 -10.41
N LEU A 143 14.90 3.28 -11.00
CA LEU A 143 14.56 3.84 -12.32
C LEU A 143 15.14 3.04 -13.50
N VAL A 144 16.15 2.19 -13.27
CA VAL A 144 16.83 1.43 -14.32
C VAL A 144 16.49 -0.05 -14.15
N ALA A 145 15.56 -0.54 -14.98
CA ALA A 145 15.00 -1.89 -14.92
C ALA A 145 15.97 -3.05 -15.28
N ASP A 146 17.27 -2.76 -15.49
CA ASP A 146 18.26 -3.76 -15.89
C ASP A 146 19.52 -3.69 -15.00
N SER A 147 19.83 -4.80 -14.32
CA SER A 147 20.78 -4.89 -13.21
C SER A 147 22.25 -4.60 -13.60
N GLY A 148 22.60 -4.84 -14.86
CA GLY A 148 23.93 -4.55 -15.41
C GLY A 148 24.16 -3.05 -15.69
N THR A 149 23.13 -2.35 -16.17
CA THR A 149 23.21 -0.93 -16.55
C THR A 149 23.04 0.00 -15.35
N SER A 150 22.22 -0.39 -14.36
CA SER A 150 22.04 0.34 -13.10
C SER A 150 23.34 0.47 -12.31
N SER A 151 24.17 -0.58 -12.29
CA SER A 151 25.47 -0.61 -11.61
C SER A 151 26.50 0.34 -12.25
N LEU A 152 26.52 0.43 -13.60
CA LEU A 152 27.42 1.33 -14.33
C LEU A 152 27.00 2.80 -14.22
N ILE A 153 25.70 3.07 -14.25
CA ILE A 153 25.15 4.42 -14.05
C ILE A 153 25.40 4.89 -12.61
N ASN A 154 25.21 4.03 -11.61
CA ASN A 154 25.57 4.34 -10.23
C ASN A 154 27.06 4.69 -10.10
N ILE A 155 27.98 3.91 -10.70
CA ILE A 155 29.42 4.23 -10.70
C ILE A 155 29.72 5.58 -11.37
N LEU A 156 29.14 5.86 -12.55
CA LEU A 156 29.32 7.11 -13.27
C LEU A 156 28.80 8.34 -12.50
N LEU A 157 27.71 8.18 -11.74
CA LEU A 157 27.15 9.26 -10.92
C LEU A 157 27.92 9.51 -9.63
N HIS A 158 28.62 8.50 -9.10
CA HIS A 158 29.60 8.68 -8.00
C HIS A 158 30.88 9.40 -8.47
N CYS A 159 31.17 9.39 -9.78
CA CYS A 159 32.24 10.20 -10.39
C CYS A 159 31.85 11.68 -10.59
N CYS A 160 30.55 12.01 -10.52
CA CYS A 160 30.08 13.40 -10.53
C CYS A 160 30.07 13.99 -9.10
N SER A 161 30.30 15.29 -8.96
CA SER A 161 30.18 15.95 -7.64
C SER A 161 28.72 15.94 -7.18
N LYS A 162 28.49 15.50 -5.94
CA LYS A 162 27.12 15.46 -5.38
C LYS A 162 26.47 16.84 -5.32
N SER A 163 27.29 17.88 -5.16
CA SER A 163 26.91 19.30 -5.20
C SER A 163 26.30 19.74 -6.53
N THR A 164 26.58 19.06 -7.64
CA THR A 164 26.03 19.38 -8.97
C THR A 164 24.84 18.49 -9.32
N LEU A 165 24.90 17.22 -8.93
CA LEU A 165 23.90 16.23 -9.29
C LEU A 165 22.65 16.25 -8.40
N THR A 166 22.79 16.58 -7.11
CA THR A 166 21.62 16.72 -6.22
C THR A 166 20.69 17.86 -6.68
N PRO A 167 21.17 19.08 -7.03
CA PRO A 167 20.31 20.10 -7.61
C PRO A 167 19.66 19.68 -8.94
N LEU A 168 20.37 18.96 -9.80
CA LEU A 168 19.82 18.45 -11.06
C LEU A 168 18.66 17.48 -10.82
N LEU A 169 18.84 16.48 -9.95
CA LEU A 169 17.79 15.51 -9.63
C LEU A 169 16.58 16.19 -8.99
N LYS A 170 16.79 17.14 -8.08
CA LYS A 170 15.72 17.95 -7.49
C LYS A 170 14.97 18.76 -8.55
N ASN A 171 15.67 19.31 -9.55
CA ASN A 171 15.04 20.02 -10.67
C ASN A 171 14.21 19.08 -11.56
N VAL A 172 14.67 17.85 -11.80
CA VAL A 172 13.92 16.83 -12.55
C VAL A 172 12.65 16.43 -11.80
N VAL A 173 12.76 16.14 -10.49
CA VAL A 173 11.60 15.83 -9.64
C VAL A 173 10.62 17.00 -9.65
N LYS A 174 11.11 18.24 -9.53
CA LYS A 174 10.28 19.44 -9.60
C LYS A 174 9.56 19.57 -10.95
N ALA A 175 10.26 19.37 -12.06
CA ALA A 175 9.66 19.46 -13.39
C ALA A 175 8.57 18.38 -13.58
N LEU A 176 8.80 17.16 -13.09
CA LEU A 176 7.80 16.09 -13.09
C LEU A 176 6.57 16.48 -12.25
N CYS A 177 6.78 17.07 -11.06
CA CYS A 177 5.69 17.55 -10.22
C CYS A 177 4.87 18.65 -10.93
N ASP A 178 5.53 19.63 -11.54
CA ASP A 178 4.86 20.72 -12.27
C ASP A 178 4.08 20.19 -13.50
N GLU A 179 4.59 19.16 -14.20
CA GLU A 179 3.96 18.65 -15.42
C GLU A 179 2.89 17.58 -15.20
N VAL A 180 3.01 16.77 -14.14
CA VAL A 180 2.14 15.60 -13.92
C VAL A 180 1.27 15.74 -12.69
N ILE A 181 1.86 16.09 -11.54
CA ILE A 181 1.15 16.08 -10.25
C ILE A 181 0.29 17.33 -10.10
N LEU A 182 0.90 18.51 -10.28
CA LEU A 182 0.21 19.80 -10.11
C LEU A 182 -0.84 20.06 -11.18
N LYS A 183 -0.81 19.38 -12.33
CA LYS A 183 -1.85 19.50 -13.37
C LYS A 183 -3.01 18.51 -13.19
N SER A 184 -2.99 17.73 -12.11
CA SER A 184 -3.94 16.66 -11.86
C SER A 184 -4.66 16.85 -10.52
N PRO A 185 -5.87 17.42 -10.49
CA PRO A 185 -6.68 17.54 -9.28
C PRO A 185 -6.79 16.26 -8.45
N THR A 186 -6.91 15.09 -9.08
CA THR A 186 -6.91 13.79 -8.38
C THR A 186 -5.62 13.49 -7.60
N MET A 187 -4.47 14.04 -8.02
CA MET A 187 -3.20 13.88 -7.30
C MET A 187 -3.04 14.94 -6.23
N LEU A 188 -3.57 16.15 -6.44
CA LEU A 188 -3.67 17.17 -5.40
C LEU A 188 -4.54 16.72 -4.23
N ALA A 189 -5.48 15.79 -4.48
CA ALA A 189 -6.27 15.16 -3.43
C ALA A 189 -5.45 14.33 -2.41
N LEU A 190 -4.19 14.02 -2.75
CA LEU A 190 -3.23 13.37 -1.85
C LEU A 190 -2.49 14.37 -0.94
N VAL A 191 -2.67 15.68 -1.11
CA VAL A 191 -2.11 16.68 -0.20
C VAL A 191 -2.99 16.75 1.06
N PRO A 192 -2.42 16.71 2.26
CA PRO A 192 -3.19 16.91 3.49
C PRO A 192 -3.88 18.27 3.53
N SER A 193 -5.09 18.31 4.09
CA SER A 193 -5.90 19.53 4.09
C SER A 193 -5.19 20.70 4.77
N ASP A 194 -4.46 20.46 5.85
CA ASP A 194 -3.71 21.48 6.59
C ASP A 194 -2.47 22.02 5.86
N ARG A 195 -2.04 21.35 4.79
CA ARG A 195 -0.92 21.74 3.92
C ARG A 195 -1.38 22.32 2.59
N TYR A 196 -2.67 22.22 2.27
CA TYR A 196 -3.21 22.65 0.98
C TYR A 196 -3.03 24.15 0.73
N ASP A 197 -3.29 25.01 1.72
CA ASP A 197 -3.22 26.46 1.55
C ASP A 197 -1.84 26.96 1.10
N ASP A 198 -0.77 26.34 1.62
CA ASP A 198 0.60 26.65 1.21
C ASP A 198 0.87 26.18 -0.23
N ILE A 199 0.39 24.99 -0.62
CA ILE A 199 0.48 24.49 -2.00
C ILE A 199 -0.29 25.41 -2.96
N ARG A 200 -1.53 25.75 -2.61
CA ARG A 200 -2.41 26.63 -3.36
C ARG A 200 -1.72 27.96 -3.65
N LYS A 201 -1.25 28.63 -2.58
CA LYS A 201 -0.59 29.93 -2.67
C LYS A 201 0.68 29.88 -3.52
N ASN A 202 1.53 28.88 -3.31
CA ASN A 202 2.87 28.86 -3.92
C ASN A 202 2.88 28.29 -5.35
N TYR A 203 1.88 27.48 -5.73
CA TYR A 203 1.89 26.71 -6.98
C TYR A 203 0.66 26.91 -7.85
N LEU A 204 -0.55 26.86 -7.29
CA LEU A 204 -1.79 26.82 -8.08
C LEU A 204 -2.30 28.20 -8.50
N THR A 205 -1.82 29.28 -7.89
CA THR A 205 -2.14 30.67 -8.30
C THR A 205 -1.33 31.16 -9.52
N ARG A 206 -0.46 30.30 -10.08
CA ARG A 206 0.33 30.64 -11.28
C ARG A 206 -0.56 30.61 -12.53
N PRO A 207 -0.25 31.41 -13.57
CA PRO A 207 -0.98 31.36 -14.83
C PRO A 207 -0.98 29.95 -15.44
N GLY A 208 -2.14 29.50 -15.93
CA GLY A 208 -2.32 28.19 -16.56
C GLY A 208 -2.76 27.06 -15.61
N TYR A 209 -3.05 27.37 -14.34
CA TYR A 209 -3.57 26.43 -13.34
C TYR A 209 -5.00 26.75 -12.91
N GLU A 210 -5.71 27.65 -13.59
CA GLU A 210 -7.01 28.18 -13.16
C GLU A 210 -8.07 27.07 -12.99
N ASP A 211 -8.19 26.18 -13.97
CA ASP A 211 -9.14 25.05 -13.91
C ASP A 211 -8.75 24.04 -12.83
N VAL A 212 -7.44 23.78 -12.69
CA VAL A 212 -6.92 22.89 -11.64
C VAL A 212 -7.19 23.46 -10.26
N LEU A 213 -6.93 24.75 -10.07
CA LEU A 213 -7.16 25.47 -8.82
C LEU A 213 -8.63 25.38 -8.42
N LYS A 214 -9.56 25.57 -9.36
CA LYS A 214 -10.99 25.44 -9.10
C LYS A 214 -11.34 24.06 -8.54
N GLU A 215 -10.93 22.99 -9.23
CA GLU A 215 -11.21 21.62 -8.79
C GLU A 215 -10.49 21.26 -7.48
N ALA A 216 -9.28 21.76 -7.28
CA ALA A 216 -8.52 21.54 -6.06
C ALA A 216 -9.15 22.27 -4.85
N ASP A 217 -9.64 23.50 -5.04
CA ASP A 217 -10.38 24.25 -4.01
C ASP A 217 -11.68 23.51 -3.65
N GLU A 218 -12.44 23.04 -4.64
CA GLU A 218 -13.66 22.26 -4.41
C GLU A 218 -13.39 20.96 -3.64
N TYR A 219 -12.34 20.22 -4.00
CA TYR A 219 -11.95 19.01 -3.27
C TYR A 219 -11.46 19.33 -1.85
N HIS A 220 -10.69 20.40 -1.68
CA HIS A 220 -10.18 20.81 -0.37
C HIS A 220 -11.32 21.11 0.61
N GLU A 221 -12.43 21.70 0.14
CA GLU A 221 -13.64 21.88 0.95
C GLU A 221 -14.20 20.52 1.41
N ALA A 222 -14.34 19.56 0.50
CA ALA A 222 -14.84 18.21 0.81
C ALA A 222 -13.92 17.47 1.79
N GLN A 223 -12.60 17.51 1.56
CA GLN A 223 -11.58 16.90 2.40
C GLN A 223 -11.60 17.50 3.82
N SER A 224 -11.62 18.83 3.94
CA SER A 224 -11.69 19.53 5.23
C SER A 224 -12.99 19.23 5.98
N ALA A 225 -14.08 18.94 5.27
CA ALA A 225 -15.36 18.57 5.85
C ALA A 225 -15.48 17.09 6.22
N VAL A 226 -14.50 16.23 5.90
CA VAL A 226 -14.62 14.76 5.99
C VAL A 226 -15.19 14.29 7.34
N LYS A 227 -14.65 14.79 8.47
CA LYS A 227 -15.11 14.40 9.81
C LYS A 227 -16.58 14.71 10.04
N THR A 228 -17.03 15.88 9.59
CA THR A 228 -18.42 16.33 9.74
C THR A 228 -19.34 15.56 8.79
N THR A 229 -18.92 15.36 7.55
CA THR A 229 -19.65 14.62 6.52
C THR A 229 -19.92 13.19 6.96
N LEU A 230 -18.89 12.45 7.38
CA LEU A 230 -19.06 11.05 7.79
C LEU A 230 -19.98 10.92 9.01
N LYS A 231 -19.84 11.80 10.01
CA LYS A 231 -20.73 11.81 11.18
C LYS A 231 -22.18 12.11 10.79
N ASN A 232 -22.40 13.10 9.91
CA ASN A 232 -23.73 13.45 9.41
C ASN A 232 -24.39 12.28 8.66
N LEU A 233 -23.65 11.63 7.76
CA LEU A 233 -24.14 10.48 7.00
C LEU A 233 -24.47 9.29 7.90
N ASN A 234 -23.64 9.04 8.92
CA ASN A 234 -23.92 8.01 9.90
C ASN A 234 -25.20 8.28 10.71
N GLN A 235 -25.33 9.49 11.25
CA GLN A 235 -26.44 9.85 12.14
C GLN A 235 -27.78 10.01 11.40
N ASN A 236 -27.76 10.60 10.21
CA ASN A 236 -28.99 11.02 9.52
C ASN A 236 -29.39 10.10 8.37
N TYR A 237 -28.47 9.29 7.84
CA TYR A 237 -28.71 8.42 6.68
C TYR A 237 -28.39 6.94 6.94
N GLY A 238 -27.87 6.64 8.14
CA GLY A 238 -27.56 5.28 8.57
C GLY A 238 -26.37 4.66 7.83
N THR A 239 -25.51 5.45 7.19
CA THR A 239 -24.31 4.93 6.54
C THR A 239 -23.27 4.55 7.61
N GLU A 240 -22.81 3.30 7.59
CA GLU A 240 -21.79 2.83 8.52
C GLU A 240 -20.39 3.00 7.91
N PHE A 241 -19.41 3.40 8.73
CA PHE A 241 -18.03 3.61 8.29
C PHE A 241 -17.08 2.73 9.10
N TYR A 242 -16.16 2.09 8.39
CA TYR A 242 -15.19 1.16 8.92
C TYR A 242 -13.81 1.44 8.36
N PHE A 243 -12.77 1.27 9.18
CA PHE A 243 -11.39 1.52 8.80
C PHE A 243 -10.49 0.32 9.12
N VAL A 244 -9.71 -0.10 8.12
CA VAL A 244 -8.69 -1.14 8.23
C VAL A 244 -7.37 -0.50 7.81
N ALA A 245 -6.47 -0.25 8.76
CA ALA A 245 -5.32 0.62 8.55
C ALA A 245 -3.99 -0.01 9.01
N GLY A 246 -2.88 0.39 8.37
CA GLY A 246 -1.53 0.07 8.81
C GLY A 246 -0.90 1.21 9.61
N TYR A 247 0.03 0.89 10.50
CA TYR A 247 0.78 1.89 11.27
C TYR A 247 2.19 1.41 11.68
N ASP A 248 2.92 2.30 12.32
CA ASP A 248 4.27 2.15 12.88
C ASP A 248 5.40 1.99 11.85
N LEU A 249 5.21 2.48 10.62
CA LEU A 249 6.27 2.59 9.61
C LEU A 249 6.55 4.06 9.28
N ALA A 250 7.83 4.39 9.09
CA ALA A 250 8.22 5.61 8.38
C ALA A 250 7.88 5.47 6.88
N PHE A 251 7.77 6.60 6.18
CA PHE A 251 7.52 6.54 4.73
C PHE A 251 8.65 5.81 3.99
N GLY A 252 8.30 4.80 3.20
CA GLY A 252 9.20 3.94 2.43
C GLY A 252 10.12 3.02 3.25
N GLU A 253 9.84 2.75 4.54
CA GLU A 253 10.71 2.01 5.47
C GLU A 253 11.10 0.60 4.98
N VAL A 254 10.15 -0.19 4.51
CA VAL A 254 10.24 -1.65 4.30
C VAL A 254 10.33 -2.00 2.81
N THR A 255 9.49 -1.39 1.97
CA THR A 255 9.31 -1.77 0.57
C THR A 255 10.25 -0.98 -0.35
N THR A 256 10.93 -1.68 -1.27
CA THR A 256 11.85 -1.08 -2.23
C THR A 256 11.15 -0.13 -3.22
N ASP A 257 9.88 -0.40 -3.51
CA ASP A 257 9.10 0.32 -4.51
C ASP A 257 8.73 1.74 -4.03
N TYR A 258 8.62 1.92 -2.71
CA TYR A 258 8.35 3.21 -2.05
C TYR A 258 9.59 3.80 -1.39
N ALA A 259 10.77 3.21 -1.58
CA ALA A 259 12.00 3.64 -0.93
C ALA A 259 12.37 5.10 -1.23
N PHE A 260 11.93 5.63 -2.38
CA PHE A 260 12.04 7.05 -2.72
C PHE A 260 11.41 7.98 -1.67
N PHE A 261 10.34 7.56 -1.02
CA PHE A 261 9.66 8.37 0.00
C PHE A 261 10.51 8.65 1.24
N LYS A 262 11.56 7.84 1.49
CA LYS A 262 12.56 8.10 2.54
C LYS A 262 13.31 9.43 2.32
N CYS A 263 13.30 9.98 1.12
CA CYS A 263 13.98 11.24 0.79
C CYS A 263 13.30 12.47 1.40
N PHE A 264 12.06 12.38 1.88
CA PHE A 264 11.27 13.55 2.25
C PHE A 264 11.29 13.83 3.75
N ALA A 265 11.17 15.12 4.10
CA ALA A 265 11.39 15.61 5.45
C ALA A 265 10.47 14.96 6.50
N SER A 266 9.25 14.62 6.11
CA SER A 266 8.24 13.95 6.94
C SER A 266 8.51 12.46 7.17
N SER A 267 9.31 11.79 6.34
CA SER A 267 9.56 10.34 6.47
C SER A 267 10.00 9.94 7.89
N PRO A 268 11.05 10.53 8.50
CA PRO A 268 11.51 10.12 9.83
C PRO A 268 10.63 10.59 10.98
N THR A 269 9.62 11.44 10.75
CA THR A 269 8.80 12.05 11.81
C THR A 269 7.38 11.52 11.85
N THR A 270 6.99 10.71 10.88
CA THR A 270 5.61 10.27 10.67
C THR A 270 5.39 8.83 11.12
N ASN A 271 4.13 8.49 11.41
CA ASN A 271 3.68 7.13 11.66
C ASN A 271 2.65 6.76 10.58
N SER A 272 3.02 5.80 9.75
CA SER A 272 2.36 5.50 8.48
C SER A 272 2.35 4.00 8.19
N ASP A 273 1.79 3.65 7.05
CA ASP A 273 1.87 2.35 6.41
C ASP A 273 2.91 2.31 5.27
N GLU A 274 3.93 3.18 5.34
CA GLU A 274 4.93 3.50 4.30
C GLU A 274 4.53 4.55 3.26
N ILE A 275 3.23 4.84 3.10
CA ILE A 275 2.76 5.82 2.10
C ILE A 275 1.83 6.85 2.70
N ILE A 276 0.95 6.47 3.64
CA ILE A 276 -0.08 7.33 4.20
C ILE A 276 -0.05 7.25 5.73
N GLN A 277 -0.05 8.39 6.40
CA GLN A 277 -0.07 8.45 7.85
C GLN A 277 -1.37 7.91 8.45
N ILE A 278 -1.28 7.29 9.64
CA ILE A 278 -2.41 6.64 10.31
C ILE A 278 -3.58 7.60 10.58
N GLY A 279 -3.30 8.88 10.83
CA GLY A 279 -4.33 9.90 11.02
C GLY A 279 -5.20 10.16 9.78
N SER A 280 -4.73 9.74 8.59
CA SER A 280 -5.47 9.79 7.32
C SER A 280 -6.10 8.43 6.99
N THR A 281 -5.41 7.30 7.20
CA THR A 281 -5.97 5.96 6.92
C THR A 281 -7.05 5.50 7.90
N ALA A 282 -6.96 5.96 9.15
CA ALA A 282 -7.99 5.88 10.17
C ALA A 282 -8.29 7.31 10.67
N PRO A 283 -9.17 8.07 9.99
CA PRO A 283 -9.32 9.51 10.13
C PRO A 283 -9.40 9.98 11.59
N GLY A 284 -8.47 10.86 11.99
CA GLY A 284 -8.43 11.45 13.33
C GLY A 284 -7.64 10.67 14.38
N THR A 285 -7.14 9.47 14.07
CA THR A 285 -6.26 8.70 14.98
C THR A 285 -5.02 9.53 15.34
N THR A 286 -4.72 9.61 16.63
CA THR A 286 -3.55 10.32 17.14
C THR A 286 -2.37 9.36 17.16
N SER A 287 -1.19 9.84 16.79
CA SER A 287 0.02 9.04 16.78
C SER A 287 1.25 9.85 17.19
N VAL A 288 2.25 9.17 17.73
CA VAL A 288 3.64 9.65 17.73
C VAL A 288 4.37 9.08 16.51
N THR A 289 5.54 9.65 16.18
CA THR A 289 6.45 9.13 15.17
C THR A 289 6.65 7.61 15.27
N ALA A 290 6.80 6.92 14.14
CA ALA A 290 7.05 5.48 14.10
C ALA A 290 8.21 5.07 15.03
N ASN A 291 8.08 3.92 15.68
CA ASN A 291 8.98 3.36 16.69
C ASN A 291 9.13 4.22 17.97
N LYS A 292 8.24 5.18 18.21
CA LYS A 292 8.17 5.96 19.46
C LYS A 292 6.91 5.60 20.24
N GLN A 293 6.91 5.97 21.51
CA GLN A 293 5.77 5.78 22.41
C GLN A 293 5.28 7.14 22.90
N PHE A 294 3.98 7.21 23.22
CA PHE A 294 3.43 8.33 23.97
C PHE A 294 4.15 8.52 25.31
N SER A 295 4.15 9.76 25.81
CA SER A 295 4.67 10.04 27.14
C SER A 295 3.82 9.35 28.22
N GLN A 296 4.45 9.06 29.36
CA GLN A 296 3.73 8.52 30.52
C GLN A 296 2.54 9.40 30.93
N SER A 297 2.70 10.73 30.86
CA SER A 297 1.62 11.68 31.16
C SER A 297 0.42 11.57 30.23
N TYR A 298 0.63 11.23 28.96
CA TYR A 298 -0.43 10.99 27.99
C TYR A 298 -1.17 9.68 28.30
N LEU A 299 -0.42 8.60 28.59
CA LEU A 299 -0.99 7.31 28.95
C LEU A 299 -1.84 7.38 30.22
N GLU A 300 -1.36 8.05 31.26
CA GLU A 300 -2.12 8.27 32.49
C GLU A 300 -3.37 9.15 32.26
N ALA A 301 -3.31 10.09 31.30
CA ALA A 301 -4.48 10.87 30.92
C ALA A 301 -5.53 10.01 30.22
N ALA A 302 -5.11 9.11 29.33
CA ALA A 302 -6.00 8.14 28.68
C ALA A 302 -6.63 7.16 29.68
N GLU A 303 -5.87 6.69 30.67
CA GLU A 303 -6.40 5.86 31.77
C GLU A 303 -7.47 6.60 32.57
N ARG A 304 -7.19 7.85 32.98
CA ARG A 304 -8.18 8.69 33.68
C ARG A 304 -9.42 8.98 32.85
N ALA A 305 -9.27 9.08 31.53
CA ALA A 305 -10.39 9.29 30.60
C ALA A 305 -11.14 7.99 30.23
N GLY A 306 -10.65 6.82 30.65
CA GLY A 306 -11.24 5.52 30.28
C GLY A 306 -11.00 5.13 28.82
N THR A 307 -10.08 5.80 28.11
CA THR A 307 -9.76 5.55 26.69
C THR A 307 -8.54 4.67 26.50
N ALA A 308 -7.83 4.29 27.58
CA ALA A 308 -6.62 3.48 27.52
C ALA A 308 -6.76 2.16 26.73
N LYS A 309 -7.97 1.58 26.63
CA LYS A 309 -8.25 0.38 25.83
C LYS A 309 -8.06 0.58 24.31
N TYR A 310 -8.06 1.83 23.84
CA TYR A 310 -7.83 2.20 22.43
C TYR A 310 -6.38 2.62 22.15
N ILE A 311 -5.49 2.55 23.15
CA ILE A 311 -4.06 2.75 22.95
C ILE A 311 -3.47 1.43 22.46
N SER A 312 -2.65 1.49 21.40
CA SER A 312 -2.00 0.30 20.88
C SER A 312 -1.03 -0.34 21.88
N PRO A 313 -0.78 -1.66 21.80
CA PRO A 313 0.15 -2.35 22.71
C PRO A 313 1.57 -1.77 22.72
N ASP A 314 2.04 -1.29 21.57
CA ASP A 314 3.33 -0.60 21.40
C ASP A 314 3.30 0.87 21.82
N LYS A 315 2.11 1.40 22.16
CA LYS A 315 1.85 2.75 22.68
C LYS A 315 2.21 3.87 21.71
N SER A 316 2.15 3.61 20.40
CA SER A 316 2.48 4.60 19.37
C SER A 316 1.26 5.28 18.76
N ILE A 317 0.06 4.70 18.91
CA ILE A 317 -1.21 5.26 18.40
C ILE A 317 -2.36 5.20 19.43
N ASP A 318 -3.26 6.16 19.36
CA ASP A 318 -4.50 6.25 20.13
C ASP A 318 -5.70 6.30 19.17
N VAL A 319 -6.40 5.18 19.07
CA VAL A 319 -7.57 5.02 18.19
C VAL A 319 -8.80 5.70 18.79
N SER A 320 -8.81 6.10 20.07
CA SER A 320 -9.95 6.79 20.69
C SER A 320 -10.25 8.15 20.04
N THR A 321 -9.27 8.73 19.33
CA THR A 321 -9.45 9.98 18.60
C THR A 321 -9.89 9.79 17.14
N CYS A 322 -9.93 8.54 16.65
CA CYS A 322 -10.53 8.20 15.36
C CYS A 322 -12.02 8.61 15.34
N ILE A 323 -12.57 8.94 14.17
CA ILE A 323 -14.00 9.32 14.04
C ILE A 323 -14.92 8.20 14.56
N PHE A 324 -14.59 6.93 14.30
CA PHE A 324 -15.37 5.75 14.70
C PHE A 324 -14.45 4.70 15.34
N PRO A 325 -14.08 4.85 16.62
CA PRO A 325 -13.04 4.04 17.26
C PRO A 325 -13.41 2.55 17.36
N ASP A 326 -14.69 2.23 17.55
CA ASP A 326 -15.16 0.83 17.64
C ASP A 326 -15.29 0.14 16.26
N HIS A 327 -15.10 0.89 15.17
CA HIS A 327 -15.16 0.38 13.79
C HIS A 327 -13.78 0.44 13.10
N CYS A 328 -12.70 0.46 13.89
CA CYS A 328 -11.34 0.62 13.40
C CYS A 328 -10.46 -0.56 13.82
N TRP A 329 -9.89 -1.27 12.84
CA TRP A 329 -8.88 -2.30 13.01
C TRP A 329 -7.55 -1.80 12.46
N VAL A 330 -6.48 -1.99 13.24
CA VAL A 330 -5.15 -1.47 12.94
C VAL A 330 -4.11 -2.58 12.97
N PHE A 331 -3.14 -2.48 12.06
CA PHE A 331 -2.09 -3.48 11.85
C PHE A 331 -0.70 -2.83 12.00
N CYS A 332 0.02 -3.21 13.05
CA CYS A 332 1.36 -2.72 13.35
C CYS A 332 2.37 -3.27 12.34
N LYS A 333 3.26 -2.42 11.80
CA LYS A 333 4.24 -2.79 10.77
C LYS A 333 3.63 -3.36 9.49
N GLN A 334 2.35 -3.07 9.23
CA GLN A 334 1.71 -3.43 7.96
C GLN A 334 2.09 -2.41 6.89
N LYS A 335 2.71 -2.89 5.82
CA LYS A 335 2.92 -2.09 4.60
C LYS A 335 1.60 -1.76 3.92
N HIS A 336 1.61 -0.69 3.12
CA HIS A 336 0.43 -0.13 2.43
C HIS A 336 -0.35 -1.15 1.60
N GLU A 337 0.32 -2.15 1.02
CA GLU A 337 -0.27 -3.27 0.26
C GLU A 337 -0.99 -4.28 1.18
N LEU A 338 -2.02 -3.80 1.86
CA LEU A 338 -2.80 -4.54 2.84
C LEU A 338 -3.64 -5.66 2.19
N GLU A 339 -3.88 -5.62 0.88
CA GLU A 339 -4.46 -6.73 0.13
C GLU A 339 -3.65 -8.03 0.22
N ARG A 340 -2.36 -7.96 0.59
CA ARG A 340 -1.52 -9.14 0.86
C ARG A 340 -1.59 -9.62 2.31
N ASN A 341 -2.51 -9.06 3.09
CA ASN A 341 -2.88 -9.51 4.41
C ASN A 341 -4.28 -10.15 4.36
N ASN A 342 -4.31 -11.48 4.38
CA ASN A 342 -5.54 -12.24 4.28
C ASN A 342 -6.53 -11.97 5.44
N VAL A 343 -6.03 -11.67 6.65
CA VAL A 343 -6.88 -11.36 7.81
C VAL A 343 -7.62 -10.04 7.60
N ALA A 344 -6.92 -9.04 7.08
CA ALA A 344 -7.51 -7.74 6.81
C ALA A 344 -8.58 -7.80 5.70
N LEU A 345 -8.37 -8.64 4.67
CA LEU A 345 -9.41 -8.96 3.67
C LEU A 345 -10.60 -9.72 4.29
N GLN A 346 -10.36 -10.67 5.20
CA GLN A 346 -11.43 -11.36 5.93
C GLN A 346 -12.25 -10.38 6.78
N ILE A 347 -11.61 -9.42 7.45
CA ILE A 347 -12.30 -8.38 8.20
C ILE A 347 -13.18 -7.56 7.26
N ALA A 348 -12.64 -7.08 6.14
CA ALA A 348 -13.40 -6.27 5.18
C ALA A 348 -14.63 -7.01 4.63
N LEU A 349 -14.48 -8.29 4.27
CA LEU A 349 -15.60 -9.12 3.80
C LEU A 349 -16.58 -9.49 4.92
N GLY A 350 -16.10 -9.77 6.13
CA GLY A 350 -16.96 -10.01 7.29
C GLY A 350 -17.83 -8.79 7.62
N ILE A 351 -17.28 -7.57 7.50
CA ILE A 351 -18.04 -6.33 7.62
C ILE A 351 -19.06 -6.20 6.50
N ALA A 352 -18.66 -6.46 5.24
CA ALA A 352 -19.55 -6.38 4.10
C ALA A 352 -20.76 -7.35 4.23
N ARG A 353 -20.50 -8.57 4.73
CA ARG A 353 -21.52 -9.59 5.02
C ARG A 353 -22.37 -9.29 6.26
N GLY A 354 -21.94 -8.34 7.11
CA GLY A 354 -22.60 -8.03 8.38
C GLY A 354 -22.30 -9.03 9.51
N GLU A 355 -21.27 -9.86 9.34
CA GLU A 355 -20.74 -10.81 10.33
C GLU A 355 -19.89 -10.11 11.40
N LEU A 356 -19.24 -8.99 11.02
CA LEU A 356 -18.47 -8.12 11.91
C LEU A 356 -19.13 -6.74 11.94
N LYS A 357 -19.55 -6.29 13.13
CA LYS A 357 -20.20 -4.98 13.32
C LYS A 357 -19.31 -3.97 14.02
N ASP A 358 -18.41 -4.45 14.86
CA ASP A 358 -17.47 -3.65 15.63
C ASP A 358 -16.31 -4.53 16.11
N ILE A 359 -15.32 -3.91 16.74
CA ILE A 359 -14.15 -4.58 17.33
C ILE A 359 -14.50 -5.60 18.44
N ASN A 360 -15.73 -5.61 18.96
CA ASN A 360 -16.16 -6.50 20.03
C ASN A 360 -16.88 -7.75 19.51
N THR A 361 -17.34 -7.73 18.26
CA THR A 361 -18.18 -8.81 17.68
C THR A 361 -17.46 -10.17 17.69
N ASN A 362 -16.16 -10.20 17.38
CA ASN A 362 -15.34 -11.41 17.42
C ASN A 362 -13.87 -11.07 17.76
N SER A 363 -13.66 -10.39 18.87
CA SER A 363 -12.35 -9.85 19.27
C SER A 363 -11.26 -10.91 19.50
N ALA A 364 -11.65 -12.17 19.75
CA ALA A 364 -10.72 -13.27 19.89
C ALA A 364 -10.09 -13.69 18.55
N ALA A 365 -10.84 -13.60 17.45
CA ALA A 365 -10.34 -13.90 16.11
C ALA A 365 -9.81 -12.64 15.40
N TYR A 366 -10.45 -11.49 15.62
CA TYR A 366 -10.17 -10.22 14.94
C TYR A 366 -10.05 -9.08 15.97
N PRO A 367 -8.97 -9.07 16.79
CA PRO A 367 -8.74 -8.00 17.76
C PRO A 367 -8.55 -6.66 17.06
N GLN A 368 -8.78 -5.53 17.76
CA GLN A 368 -8.56 -4.19 17.21
C GLN A 368 -7.10 -3.98 16.78
N PHE A 369 -6.14 -4.47 17.57
CA PHE A 369 -4.71 -4.35 17.31
C PHE A 369 -4.16 -5.68 16.80
N ASN A 370 -3.60 -5.67 15.59
CA ASN A 370 -2.97 -6.81 14.94
C ASN A 370 -1.54 -6.47 14.56
N GLU A 371 -0.75 -7.48 14.21
CA GLU A 371 0.55 -7.31 13.57
C GLU A 371 0.43 -7.43 12.04
N GLY A 372 1.42 -6.92 11.33
CA GLY A 372 1.48 -6.95 9.88
C GLY A 372 1.74 -8.36 9.34
N ARG A 373 1.17 -8.65 8.18
CA ARG A 373 1.42 -9.88 7.42
C ARG A 373 1.49 -9.54 5.94
N ASN A 374 2.41 -10.18 5.24
CA ASN A 374 2.53 -10.06 3.79
C ASN A 374 2.74 -11.44 3.18
N LEU A 375 1.68 -11.97 2.57
CA LEU A 375 1.70 -13.28 1.94
C LEU A 375 2.15 -13.24 0.47
N GLY A 376 2.47 -12.08 -0.11
CA GLY A 376 2.75 -11.95 -1.55
C GLY A 376 3.79 -12.93 -2.08
N LYS A 377 5.00 -12.98 -1.49
CA LYS A 377 6.04 -13.94 -1.92
C LYS A 377 5.65 -15.41 -1.65
N TYR A 378 4.91 -15.64 -0.57
CA TYR A 378 4.43 -16.97 -0.20
C TYR A 378 3.39 -17.48 -1.21
N GLU A 379 2.37 -16.70 -1.52
CA GLU A 379 1.29 -17.05 -2.45
C GLU A 379 1.78 -17.08 -3.90
N ASP A 380 2.54 -16.07 -4.32
CA ASP A 380 2.88 -15.90 -5.73
C ASP A 380 4.00 -16.84 -6.18
N ASN A 381 4.91 -17.22 -5.28
CA ASN A 381 6.11 -18.00 -5.62
C ASN A 381 6.21 -19.31 -4.82
N TYR A 382 6.41 -19.21 -3.50
CA TYR A 382 6.91 -20.36 -2.75
C TYR A 382 5.87 -21.47 -2.58
N SER A 383 4.63 -21.12 -2.22
CA SER A 383 3.55 -22.10 -2.02
C SER A 383 3.16 -22.78 -3.33
N LYS A 384 3.14 -22.05 -4.46
CA LYS A 384 2.89 -22.63 -5.79
C LYS A 384 3.95 -23.67 -6.15
N LYS A 385 5.24 -23.35 -5.96
CA LYS A 385 6.33 -24.29 -6.20
C LYS A 385 6.24 -25.53 -5.33
N VAL A 386 5.97 -25.35 -4.03
CA VAL A 386 5.76 -26.46 -3.08
C VAL A 386 4.60 -27.36 -3.53
N LYS A 387 3.46 -26.78 -3.94
CA LYS A 387 2.31 -27.52 -4.46
C LYS A 387 2.65 -28.28 -5.76
N ALA A 388 3.38 -27.65 -6.68
CA ALA A 388 3.82 -28.26 -7.94
C ALA A 388 4.75 -29.49 -7.69
N ILE A 389 5.66 -29.40 -6.72
CA ILE A 389 6.51 -30.53 -6.30
C ILE A 389 5.66 -31.70 -5.76
N ILE A 390 4.69 -31.40 -4.90
CA ILE A 390 3.78 -32.40 -4.31
C ILE A 390 2.95 -33.08 -5.40
N ALA A 391 2.45 -32.31 -6.37
CA ALA A 391 1.64 -32.79 -7.48
C ALA A 391 2.46 -33.46 -8.60
N ASP A 392 3.79 -33.43 -8.52
CA ASP A 392 4.71 -33.90 -9.56
C ASP A 392 4.47 -33.26 -10.93
N GLU A 393 4.31 -31.94 -10.91
CA GLU A 393 4.13 -31.13 -12.12
C GLU A 393 5.45 -30.94 -12.88
N ALA A 394 5.36 -30.32 -14.06
CA ALA A 394 6.53 -29.95 -14.84
C ALA A 394 7.39 -28.91 -14.11
N VAL A 395 8.71 -29.04 -14.20
CA VAL A 395 9.66 -28.07 -13.59
C VAL A 395 9.64 -26.74 -14.34
N ASP A 396 9.44 -26.78 -15.66
CA ASP A 396 9.33 -25.60 -16.53
C ASP A 396 8.05 -25.71 -17.37
N ALA A 397 7.22 -24.67 -17.32
CA ALA A 397 6.00 -24.58 -18.12
C ALA A 397 6.27 -24.66 -19.63
N ASN A 398 7.46 -24.26 -20.08
CA ASN A 398 7.89 -24.34 -21.49
C ASN A 398 8.42 -25.72 -21.88
N ASN A 399 8.68 -26.60 -20.91
CA ASN A 399 9.11 -27.97 -21.14
C ASN A 399 8.29 -28.96 -20.30
N PRO A 400 7.01 -29.17 -20.66
CA PRO A 400 6.08 -29.95 -19.84
C PRO A 400 6.43 -31.44 -19.72
N GLY A 401 7.41 -31.92 -20.49
CA GLY A 401 7.87 -33.31 -20.48
C GLY A 401 8.82 -33.66 -19.34
N VAL A 402 9.34 -32.68 -18.58
CA VAL A 402 10.31 -32.90 -17.49
C VAL A 402 9.66 -32.56 -16.16
N LYS A 403 9.43 -33.58 -15.31
CA LYS A 403 8.78 -33.43 -14.01
C LYS A 403 9.78 -33.29 -12.87
N TYR A 404 9.29 -32.83 -11.72
CA TYR A 404 10.10 -32.77 -10.50
C TYR A 404 10.69 -34.14 -10.12
N SER A 405 9.94 -35.23 -10.28
CA SER A 405 10.44 -36.59 -10.03
C SER A 405 11.58 -37.01 -10.95
N ASP A 406 11.55 -36.59 -12.22
CA ASP A 406 12.62 -36.87 -13.19
C ASP A 406 13.92 -36.15 -12.81
N THR A 407 13.81 -34.86 -12.44
CA THR A 407 14.98 -34.00 -12.19
C THR A 407 15.58 -34.23 -10.81
N LEU A 408 14.75 -34.48 -9.79
CA LEU A 408 15.22 -34.71 -8.43
C LEU A 408 15.67 -36.17 -8.19
N GLY A 409 15.28 -37.10 -9.06
CA GLY A 409 15.69 -38.50 -9.01
C GLY A 409 15.49 -39.13 -7.64
N SER A 410 16.55 -39.69 -7.06
CA SER A 410 16.49 -40.35 -5.74
C SER A 410 16.13 -39.42 -4.58
N ASN A 411 16.28 -38.10 -4.74
CA ASN A 411 15.90 -37.12 -3.72
C ASN A 411 14.40 -36.80 -3.73
N TYR A 412 13.66 -37.15 -4.78
CA TYR A 412 12.27 -36.73 -4.94
C TYR A 412 11.38 -37.14 -3.76
N ALA A 413 11.49 -38.38 -3.28
CA ALA A 413 10.64 -38.88 -2.20
C ALA A 413 10.82 -38.11 -0.88
N SER A 414 12.07 -37.78 -0.52
CA SER A 414 12.36 -37.02 0.71
C SER A 414 11.94 -35.55 0.57
N ILE A 415 12.22 -34.93 -0.59
CA ILE A 415 11.81 -33.55 -0.89
C ILE A 415 10.29 -33.41 -0.89
N LYS A 416 9.56 -34.39 -1.46
CA LYS A 416 8.10 -34.40 -1.43
C LYS A 416 7.54 -34.50 -0.01
N ALA A 417 8.13 -35.35 0.85
CA ALA A 417 7.69 -35.47 2.24
C ALA A 417 7.92 -34.17 3.05
N GLU A 418 9.06 -33.51 2.83
CA GLU A 418 9.37 -32.20 3.40
C GLU A 418 8.38 -31.13 2.89
N ALA A 419 8.09 -31.11 1.58
CA ALA A 419 7.12 -30.22 0.96
C ALA A 419 5.71 -30.37 1.56
N VAL A 420 5.23 -31.60 1.77
CA VAL A 420 3.91 -31.86 2.39
C VAL A 420 3.85 -31.30 3.82
N THR A 421 4.90 -31.52 4.60
CA THR A 421 4.99 -31.00 5.98
C THR A 421 4.98 -29.47 5.97
N LEU A 422 5.78 -28.88 5.09
CA LEU A 422 5.91 -27.43 4.94
C LEU A 422 4.60 -26.79 4.48
N LEU A 423 3.88 -27.41 3.53
CA LEU A 423 2.56 -26.95 3.10
C LEU A 423 1.56 -26.90 4.27
N ALA A 424 1.51 -27.94 5.09
CA ALA A 424 0.64 -27.97 6.27
C ALA A 424 0.99 -26.87 7.31
N GLU A 425 2.28 -26.56 7.50
CA GLU A 425 2.71 -25.41 8.32
C GLU A 425 2.20 -24.09 7.74
N GLY A 426 2.33 -23.89 6.43
CA GLY A 426 1.84 -22.70 5.74
C GLY A 426 0.32 -22.54 5.79
N GLU A 427 -0.44 -23.64 5.61
CA GLU A 427 -1.90 -23.63 5.72
C GLU A 427 -2.37 -23.25 7.13
N LYS A 428 -1.66 -23.74 8.16
CA LYS A 428 -1.94 -23.36 9.56
C LYS A 428 -1.66 -21.87 9.82
N MET A 429 -0.57 -21.34 9.26
CA MET A 429 -0.24 -19.91 9.32
C MET A 429 -1.35 -19.07 8.69
N VAL A 430 -1.76 -19.40 7.46
CA VAL A 430 -2.82 -18.69 6.72
C VAL A 430 -4.17 -18.77 7.44
N ALA A 431 -4.49 -19.91 8.06
CA ALA A 431 -5.72 -20.09 8.84
C ALA A 431 -5.75 -19.31 10.16
N THR A 432 -4.60 -18.82 10.64
CA THR A 432 -4.52 -18.06 11.90
C THR A 432 -4.90 -16.61 11.65
N THR A 433 -5.90 -16.12 12.39
CA THR A 433 -6.44 -14.76 12.26
C THR A 433 -5.78 -13.74 13.18
N VAL A 434 -5.25 -14.18 14.34
CA VAL A 434 -4.42 -13.34 15.21
C VAL A 434 -2.97 -13.47 14.76
N ILE A 435 -2.47 -12.43 14.10
CA ILE A 435 -1.16 -12.44 13.44
C ILE A 435 -0.04 -12.36 14.47
N ASP A 436 0.98 -13.19 14.27
CA ASP A 436 2.29 -13.13 14.93
C ASP A 436 3.32 -13.01 13.81
N MET A 437 3.76 -11.77 13.56
CA MET A 437 4.56 -11.41 12.39
C MET A 437 5.91 -12.14 12.40
N ASP A 438 6.53 -12.34 13.56
CA ASP A 438 7.80 -13.05 13.68
C ASP A 438 7.65 -14.53 13.33
N LYS A 439 6.59 -15.19 13.84
CA LYS A 439 6.32 -16.61 13.50
C LYS A 439 5.93 -16.78 12.03
N ASP A 440 5.13 -15.88 11.50
CA ASP A 440 4.70 -15.92 10.10
C ASP A 440 5.90 -15.72 9.18
N ASN A 441 6.74 -14.71 9.43
CA ASN A 441 7.97 -14.47 8.68
C ASN A 441 8.93 -15.65 8.77
N ALA A 442 9.09 -16.27 9.95
CA ALA A 442 9.91 -17.47 10.10
C ALA A 442 9.36 -18.65 9.28
N THR A 443 8.04 -18.77 9.15
CA THR A 443 7.40 -19.79 8.32
C THR A 443 7.63 -19.53 6.83
N ILE A 444 7.43 -18.29 6.37
CA ILE A 444 7.71 -17.88 4.99
C ILE A 444 9.19 -18.10 4.64
N GLU A 445 10.10 -17.86 5.59
CA GLU A 445 11.52 -18.07 5.39
C GLU A 445 11.89 -19.55 5.19
N LYS A 446 11.24 -20.47 5.92
CA LYS A 446 11.38 -21.93 5.66
C LYS A 446 10.97 -22.28 4.23
N PHE A 447 9.88 -21.69 3.73
CA PHE A 447 9.43 -21.85 2.35
C PHE A 447 10.47 -21.36 1.34
N ARG A 448 11.06 -20.18 1.57
CA ARG A 448 12.14 -19.65 0.73
C ARG A 448 13.35 -20.59 0.70
N VAL A 449 13.86 -20.96 1.87
CA VAL A 449 15.03 -21.85 2.00
C VAL A 449 14.78 -23.22 1.36
N PHE A 450 13.59 -23.78 1.53
CA PHE A 450 13.21 -25.03 0.86
C PHE A 450 13.21 -24.88 -0.66
N CYS A 451 12.61 -23.82 -1.18
CA CYS A 451 12.55 -23.56 -2.63
C CYS A 451 13.96 -23.42 -3.23
N GLU A 452 14.87 -22.71 -2.55
CA GLU A 452 16.26 -22.53 -2.96
C GLU A 452 17.04 -23.84 -2.92
N LYS A 453 16.86 -24.65 -1.87
CA LYS A 453 17.44 -26.01 -1.80
C LYS A 453 17.02 -26.85 -3.01
N VAL A 454 15.74 -26.81 -3.39
CA VAL A 454 15.23 -27.53 -4.57
C VAL A 454 15.84 -26.97 -5.85
N ASP A 455 15.98 -25.65 -5.99
CA ASP A 455 16.63 -25.04 -7.15
C ASP A 455 18.08 -25.48 -7.30
N VAL A 456 18.83 -25.53 -6.19
CA VAL A 456 20.22 -26.01 -6.20
C VAL A 456 20.32 -27.48 -6.60
N LEU A 457 19.37 -28.33 -6.16
CA LEU A 457 19.34 -29.74 -6.54
C LEU A 457 19.04 -29.94 -8.03
N ILE A 458 18.25 -29.05 -8.64
CA ILE A 458 17.85 -29.15 -10.05
C ILE A 458 18.89 -28.52 -10.98
N ASN A 459 19.34 -27.31 -10.65
CA ASN A 459 20.16 -26.47 -11.54
C ASN A 459 21.66 -26.48 -11.16
N GLY A 460 22.03 -27.10 -10.04
CA GLY A 460 23.34 -26.91 -9.41
C GLY A 460 23.39 -25.62 -8.59
N GLU A 461 24.52 -25.39 -7.90
CA GLU A 461 24.72 -24.11 -7.24
C GLU A 461 24.67 -22.98 -8.27
N PRO A 462 23.91 -21.90 -8.02
CA PRO A 462 23.95 -20.75 -8.91
C PRO A 462 25.41 -20.28 -9.03
N GLU A 463 25.89 -20.01 -10.25
CA GLU A 463 27.19 -19.36 -10.41
C GLU A 463 27.16 -18.10 -9.55
N ALA A 464 28.05 -18.03 -8.56
CA ALA A 464 28.19 -16.83 -7.75
C ALA A 464 28.31 -15.66 -8.71
N ASP A 465 27.39 -14.69 -8.64
CA ASP A 465 27.53 -13.45 -9.38
C ASP A 465 28.90 -12.89 -9.02
N LYS A 466 29.89 -13.00 -9.90
CA LYS A 466 31.25 -12.52 -9.66
C LYS A 466 31.31 -11.01 -9.89
N THR A 467 30.33 -10.46 -10.57
CA THR A 467 30.23 -9.04 -10.96
C THR A 467 29.60 -8.20 -9.86
N GLY A 468 28.46 -8.59 -9.29
CA GLY A 468 27.77 -7.85 -8.24
C GLY A 468 28.60 -7.59 -6.98
N PRO A 469 29.26 -8.59 -6.36
CA PRO A 469 30.12 -8.41 -5.19
C PRO A 469 31.39 -7.61 -5.50
N VAL A 470 31.93 -7.70 -6.72
CA VAL A 470 33.07 -6.89 -7.16
C VAL A 470 32.66 -5.44 -7.35
N LEU A 471 31.51 -5.17 -8.00
CA LEU A 471 30.95 -3.83 -8.18
C LEU A 471 30.52 -3.22 -6.84
N THR A 472 29.95 -4.02 -5.93
CA THR A 472 29.60 -3.60 -4.57
C THR A 472 30.85 -3.29 -3.76
N LYS A 473 31.91 -4.10 -3.86
CA LYS A 473 33.21 -3.81 -3.24
C LYS A 473 33.87 -2.57 -3.83
N ILE A 474 33.80 -2.36 -5.14
CA ILE A 474 34.28 -1.13 -5.80
C ILE A 474 33.49 0.07 -5.29
N ASN A 475 32.16 -0.03 -5.20
CA ASN A 475 31.30 1.04 -4.70
C ASN A 475 31.58 1.34 -3.22
N GLN A 476 31.67 0.31 -2.37
CA GLN A 476 32.02 0.45 -0.95
C GLN A 476 33.46 0.97 -0.77
N PHE A 477 34.40 0.59 -1.63
CA PHE A 477 35.77 1.09 -1.61
C PHE A 477 35.84 2.57 -2.00
N ILE A 478 35.18 2.96 -3.09
CA ILE A 478 35.02 4.36 -3.50
C ILE A 478 34.37 5.15 -2.37
N TYR A 479 33.30 4.63 -1.76
CA TYR A 479 32.63 5.26 -0.61
C TYR A 479 33.51 5.33 0.64
N SER A 480 34.35 4.33 0.92
CA SER A 480 35.28 4.34 2.06
C SER A 480 36.38 5.40 1.92
N ILE A 481 36.74 5.75 0.68
CA ILE A 481 37.75 6.76 0.36
C ILE A 481 37.13 8.16 0.28
N THR A 482 35.92 8.27 -0.27
CA THR A 482 35.23 9.55 -0.53
C THR A 482 34.35 9.99 0.64
N GLY A 483 33.86 9.05 1.44
CA GLY A 483 32.84 9.32 2.44
C GLY A 483 31.62 10.04 1.82
N PRO A 484 30.93 10.91 2.57
CA PRO A 484 29.80 11.67 2.02
C PRO A 484 30.18 12.71 0.96
N LYS A 485 31.47 12.98 0.73
CA LYS A 485 32.00 14.00 -0.20
C LYS A 485 32.53 13.29 -1.46
N GLY A 486 31.80 13.34 -2.58
CA GLY A 486 32.17 12.61 -3.81
C GLY A 486 33.59 12.88 -4.34
N ILE A 487 34.07 12.08 -5.30
CA ILE A 487 35.48 12.09 -5.78
C ILE A 487 36.04 13.50 -6.07
N PRO A 488 35.33 14.43 -6.73
CA PRO A 488 35.87 15.75 -7.02
C PRO A 488 36.07 16.66 -5.78
N ASP A 489 35.37 16.39 -4.68
CA ASP A 489 35.43 17.18 -3.45
C ASP A 489 36.48 16.66 -2.45
N LEU A 490 37.19 15.55 -2.77
CA LEU A 490 38.40 15.08 -2.07
C LEU A 490 39.66 15.86 -2.48
N PHE A 491 39.63 16.53 -3.63
CA PHE A 491 40.76 17.23 -4.24
C PHE A 491 40.64 18.76 -4.18
N LYS A 492 39.69 19.27 -3.36
CA LYS A 492 39.61 20.66 -2.91
C LYS A 492 40.04 20.72 -1.45
#